data_AF-A0A7S1DQI8-F1
#
_entry.id   AF-A0A7S1DQI8-F1
#
_cell.length_a   1.000
_cell.length_b   1.000
_cell.length_c   1.000
_cell.angle_alpha   90.00
_cell.angle_beta   90.00
_cell.angle_gamma   90.00
#
_symmetry.space_group_name_H-M   'P 1'
#
loop_
_entity.id
_entity.type
_entity.pdbx_description
1 polymer ?
#
loop_
_entity_poly.entity_id
_entity_poly.type
_entity_poly.pdbx_seq_one_letter_code
_entity_poly.pdbx_strand_id
1 'polypeptide(L)'
;MVDRHTDRLGGRAAAVLDHPLRGLAGPGHGLPDGGGGRLWRPGDEGAEEGRRRALLGQPQLHHRCGRPARSRRGAVFRRARPVPLGALVLQPAAGRPLVRILGIDPGLQTTGFGVIDADGPRLAYVASGTIKTSGVAAGDLPARLKILFDGIREVVARYQPQCAAVEIVFVNVNPQSTLLLGQARGAALTALVSADLAVSEYTALQMKKAIVGHGHAKKEQIQAMVQRLLNLPGVPGKDAADALGLAVMHAHARVSFEAMSRSTTLARRQHAQFKGGRTY
;
A
#
# COMPACT_ATOMS: atom_id res chain seq x y z
N MET A 1 27.34 28.35 -43.90
CA MET A 1 27.88 27.63 -42.73
C MET A 1 26.82 27.72 -41.64
N VAL A 2 26.13 26.63 -41.34
CA VAL A 2 25.01 26.62 -40.38
C VAL A 2 25.56 26.13 -39.05
N ASP A 3 25.54 26.96 -38.01
CA ASP A 3 25.85 26.52 -36.65
C ASP A 3 24.64 26.67 -35.73
N ARG A 4 24.53 25.74 -34.79
CA ARG A 4 23.28 25.37 -34.13
C ARG A 4 23.27 25.85 -32.69
N HIS A 5 22.53 26.93 -32.40
CA HIS A 5 22.12 27.22 -31.03
C HIS A 5 20.98 26.27 -30.61
N THR A 6 21.33 25.01 -30.31
CA THR A 6 20.43 24.08 -29.63
C THR A 6 20.49 24.28 -28.12
N ASP A 7 19.49 25.00 -27.63
CA ASP A 7 18.73 24.75 -26.40
C ASP A 7 19.34 23.77 -25.38
N ARG A 8 19.77 24.29 -24.22
CA ARG A 8 20.25 23.53 -23.06
C ARG A 8 19.77 24.11 -21.72
N LEU A 9 18.48 24.41 -21.59
CA LEU A 9 17.87 24.74 -20.28
C LEU A 9 16.54 24.00 -20.06
N GLY A 10 16.63 22.74 -19.64
CA GLY A 10 15.42 21.91 -19.50
C GLY A 10 15.63 20.51 -18.95
N GLY A 11 16.46 20.34 -17.91
CA GLY A 11 16.58 19.07 -17.18
C GLY A 11 15.31 18.74 -16.39
N ARG A 12 14.22 18.42 -17.09
CA ARG A 12 12.95 17.98 -16.48
C ARG A 12 13.20 16.66 -15.74
N ALA A 13 12.87 16.63 -14.45
CA ALA A 13 12.61 15.38 -13.77
C ALA A 13 11.51 14.64 -14.54
N ALA A 14 11.78 13.43 -14.97
CA ALA A 14 10.78 12.57 -15.61
C ALA A 14 10.58 11.35 -14.71
N ALA A 15 9.37 11.20 -14.17
CA ALA A 15 8.97 9.96 -13.52
C ALA A 15 9.07 8.79 -14.53
N VAL A 16 10.00 7.86 -14.32
CA VAL A 16 10.19 6.69 -15.18
C VAL A 16 9.14 5.66 -14.79
N LEU A 17 8.20 5.39 -15.68
CA LEU A 17 7.14 4.40 -15.47
C LEU A 17 7.68 2.98 -15.70
N ASP A 18 7.40 2.07 -14.76
CA ASP A 18 7.86 0.68 -14.87
C ASP A 18 7.10 -0.09 -15.98
N HIS A 19 5.82 0.25 -16.23
CA HIS A 19 5.08 -0.13 -17.45
C HIS A 19 3.80 0.71 -17.62
N PRO A 20 3.51 1.24 -18.83
CA PRO A 20 2.15 1.62 -19.21
C PRO A 20 1.38 0.38 -19.68
N LEU A 21 0.31 -0.01 -18.97
CA LEU A 21 -0.56 -1.09 -19.43
C LEU A 21 -1.39 -0.61 -20.64
N ARG A 22 -1.16 -1.20 -21.80
CA ARG A 22 -2.07 -1.07 -22.95
C ARG A 22 -3.30 -1.95 -22.72
N GLY A 23 -4.49 -1.34 -22.73
CA GLY A 23 -5.74 -2.01 -23.04
C GLY A 23 -6.50 -2.64 -21.86
N LEU A 24 -7.44 -1.88 -21.30
CA LEU A 24 -8.73 -2.43 -20.88
C LEU A 24 -9.75 -2.13 -21.98
N ALA A 25 -9.66 -2.88 -23.08
CA ALA A 25 -10.70 -2.92 -24.11
C ALA A 25 -11.68 -4.06 -23.81
N GLY A 26 -12.96 -3.87 -24.13
CA GLY A 26 -14.01 -4.86 -23.92
C GLY A 26 -13.88 -6.11 -24.80
N PRO A 27 -14.73 -7.14 -24.58
CA PRO A 27 -14.60 -8.43 -25.23
C PRO A 27 -14.99 -8.39 -26.71
N GLY A 28 -14.19 -9.05 -27.57
CA GLY A 28 -14.47 -9.14 -29.01
C GLY A 28 -13.55 -10.10 -29.76
N HIS A 29 -13.97 -11.37 -29.83
CA HIS A 29 -13.68 -12.40 -30.86
C HIS A 29 -12.25 -12.63 -31.42
N GLY A 30 -11.82 -13.90 -31.41
CA GLY A 30 -11.20 -14.53 -32.58
C GLY A 30 -9.71 -14.93 -32.49
N LEU A 31 -9.45 -16.20 -32.15
CA LEU A 31 -8.23 -16.97 -32.49
C LEU A 31 -8.24 -17.38 -33.99
N PRO A 32 -7.21 -18.06 -34.57
CA PRO A 32 -5.95 -18.62 -34.01
C PRO A 32 -4.69 -18.14 -34.82
N ASP A 33 -3.48 -18.73 -34.88
CA ASP A 33 -2.79 -19.88 -34.21
C ASP A 33 -1.25 -19.68 -34.30
N GLY A 34 -0.46 -20.60 -33.74
CA GLY A 34 0.78 -21.10 -34.38
C GLY A 34 2.14 -20.82 -33.71
N GLY A 35 2.90 -21.90 -33.43
CA GLY A 35 4.38 -21.86 -33.47
C GLY A 35 5.17 -22.22 -32.19
N GLY A 36 5.30 -23.53 -31.90
CA GLY A 36 5.93 -24.10 -30.71
C GLY A 36 7.41 -23.79 -30.37
N GLY A 37 7.82 -24.18 -29.15
CA GLY A 37 9.21 -24.06 -28.68
C GLY A 37 9.48 -24.66 -27.28
N ARG A 38 9.94 -25.92 -27.22
CA ARG A 38 10.63 -26.67 -26.13
C ARG A 38 10.89 -25.90 -24.81
N LEU A 39 10.29 -26.25 -23.67
CA LEU A 39 10.57 -27.40 -22.77
C LEU A 39 12.06 -27.57 -22.36
N TRP A 40 12.36 -27.32 -21.08
CA TRP A 40 13.61 -27.69 -20.40
C TRP A 40 13.30 -28.25 -19.00
N ARG A 41 13.97 -29.33 -18.61
CA ARG A 41 13.98 -29.98 -17.27
C ARG A 41 15.42 -30.40 -16.95
N PRO A 42 15.85 -30.31 -15.69
CA PRO A 42 16.03 -31.49 -14.80
C PRO A 42 15.26 -31.31 -13.47
N GLY A 43 15.00 -32.30 -12.62
CA GLY A 43 15.63 -33.62 -12.41
C GLY A 43 16.55 -33.56 -11.17
N ASP A 44 16.04 -33.72 -9.94
CA ASP A 44 15.71 -34.98 -9.21
C ASP A 44 16.94 -35.75 -8.69
N GLU A 45 17.37 -35.43 -7.46
CA GLU A 45 17.98 -36.31 -6.44
C GLU A 45 17.61 -35.70 -5.06
N GLY A 46 17.30 -36.42 -3.98
CA GLY A 46 17.12 -37.85 -3.77
C GLY A 46 17.06 -38.16 -2.25
N ALA A 47 16.02 -38.90 -1.85
CA ALA A 47 15.97 -39.83 -0.70
C ALA A 47 16.12 -39.27 0.75
N GLU A 48 15.10 -39.44 1.62
CA GLU A 48 15.00 -40.52 2.65
C GLU A 48 15.51 -40.03 4.03
N GLU A 49 15.12 -40.53 5.21
CA GLU A 49 14.26 -41.64 5.63
C GLU A 49 13.60 -41.33 6.99
N GLY A 50 12.47 -42.00 7.30
CA GLY A 50 12.20 -42.43 8.68
C GLY A 50 11.45 -41.50 9.65
N ARG A 51 10.41 -41.88 10.40
CA ARG A 51 9.42 -42.99 10.44
C ARG A 51 8.72 -42.88 11.82
N ARG A 52 7.57 -43.57 11.98
CA ARG A 52 6.89 -43.93 13.27
C ARG A 52 6.12 -42.78 13.96
N ARG A 53 4.78 -42.87 14.07
CA ARG A 53 3.94 -43.64 15.05
C ARG A 53 3.86 -42.91 16.42
N ALA A 54 2.72 -42.81 17.12
CA ALA A 54 1.36 -43.28 16.83
C ALA A 54 0.30 -42.68 17.80
N LEU A 55 -0.99 -42.96 17.52
CA LEU A 55 -2.11 -43.23 18.44
C LEU A 55 -2.64 -42.15 19.42
N LEU A 56 -3.95 -41.89 19.25
CA LEU A 56 -5.03 -41.80 20.26
C LEU A 56 -5.00 -40.71 21.36
N GLY A 57 -6.14 -40.02 21.55
CA GLY A 57 -6.37 -39.21 22.75
C GLY A 57 -7.44 -38.10 22.68
N GLN A 58 -8.70 -38.45 22.42
CA GLN A 58 -9.85 -37.72 23.01
C GLN A 58 -10.41 -38.59 24.17
N PRO A 59 -11.31 -38.15 25.09
CA PRO A 59 -12.11 -36.92 25.03
C PRO A 59 -12.42 -36.19 26.38
N GLN A 60 -13.20 -35.09 26.29
CA GLN A 60 -14.17 -34.53 27.26
C GLN A 60 -13.79 -34.22 28.73
N LEU A 61 -14.27 -33.08 29.25
CA LEU A 61 -15.37 -33.08 30.24
C LEU A 61 -15.99 -31.68 30.48
N HIS A 62 -17.22 -31.69 31.01
CA HIS A 62 -18.05 -30.52 31.30
C HIS A 62 -17.59 -29.73 32.53
N HIS A 63 -17.99 -28.45 32.62
CA HIS A 63 -18.68 -27.97 33.83
C HIS A 63 -19.71 -26.86 33.52
N ARG A 64 -20.88 -27.00 34.13
CA ARG A 64 -22.01 -26.05 34.10
C ARG A 64 -22.01 -25.19 35.37
N CYS A 65 -22.78 -24.09 35.29
CA CYS A 65 -23.55 -23.43 36.34
C CYS A 65 -22.98 -22.12 36.91
N GLY A 66 -23.89 -21.17 37.20
CA GLY A 66 -23.54 -19.84 37.74
C GLY A 66 -24.41 -18.68 37.23
N ARG A 67 -25.75 -18.76 37.34
CA ARG A 67 -26.63 -17.58 37.16
C ARG A 67 -26.88 -16.90 38.52
N PRO A 68 -26.72 -15.58 38.64
CA PRO A 68 -27.43 -14.78 39.63
C PRO A 68 -28.65 -14.11 39.00
N ALA A 69 -29.81 -14.24 39.63
CA ALA A 69 -31.01 -13.50 39.25
C ALA A 69 -30.91 -12.03 39.72
N ARG A 70 -31.38 -11.07 38.91
CA ARG A 70 -31.70 -9.71 39.36
C ARG A 70 -33.05 -9.22 38.85
N SER A 71 -33.58 -8.25 39.58
CA SER A 71 -35.02 -8.05 39.76
C SER A 71 -35.70 -7.25 38.65
N ARG A 72 -37.00 -7.51 38.52
CA ARG A 72 -37.92 -6.76 37.65
C ARG A 72 -38.07 -5.32 38.16
N ARG A 73 -37.89 -4.33 37.29
CA ARG A 73 -38.61 -3.05 37.34
C ARG A 73 -39.19 -2.78 35.96
N GLY A 74 -40.46 -2.35 35.92
CA GLY A 74 -41.20 -2.25 34.68
C GLY A 74 -40.72 -1.10 33.78
N ALA A 75 -40.54 -1.39 32.50
CA ALA A 75 -40.48 -0.40 31.44
C ALA A 75 -41.76 -0.52 30.61
N VAL A 76 -42.49 0.60 30.45
CA VAL A 76 -43.75 0.65 29.69
C VAL A 76 -43.43 0.47 28.20
N PHE A 77 -43.75 -0.71 27.67
CA PHE A 77 -43.54 -1.02 26.26
C PHE A 77 -44.54 -0.24 25.39
N ARG A 78 -44.09 0.83 24.73
CA ARG A 78 -44.84 1.43 23.63
C ARG A 78 -44.92 0.41 22.49
N ARG A 79 -46.14 0.08 22.03
CA ARG A 79 -46.37 -0.77 20.85
C ARG A 79 -45.61 -0.19 19.64
N ALA A 80 -44.57 -0.87 19.18
CA ALA A 80 -44.02 -0.65 17.86
C ALA A 80 -45.08 -1.04 16.81
N ARG A 81 -45.25 -0.23 15.77
CA ARG A 81 -46.12 -0.60 14.63
C ARG A 81 -45.47 -1.78 13.88
N PRO A 82 -46.26 -2.76 13.40
CA PRO A 82 -45.72 -3.82 12.56
C PRO A 82 -45.18 -3.20 11.26
N VAL A 83 -43.89 -3.42 10.98
CA VAL A 83 -43.30 -3.11 9.69
C VAL A 83 -43.74 -4.22 8.72
N PRO A 84 -44.28 -3.91 7.54
CA PRO A 84 -44.73 -4.95 6.62
C PRO A 84 -43.56 -5.84 6.19
N LEU A 85 -43.78 -7.16 6.19
CA LEU A 85 -42.88 -8.17 5.60
C LEU A 85 -42.96 -8.13 4.06
N GLY A 86 -42.76 -6.95 3.49
CA GLY A 86 -42.51 -6.74 2.06
C GLY A 86 -41.02 -6.68 1.83
N ALA A 87 -40.47 -7.70 1.16
CA ALA A 87 -39.10 -7.86 0.68
C ALA A 87 -38.10 -6.77 1.12
N LEU A 88 -37.22 -7.11 2.07
CA LEU A 88 -35.93 -6.43 2.22
C LEU A 88 -35.07 -6.78 1.01
N VAL A 89 -35.36 -6.15 -0.12
CA VAL A 89 -34.41 -6.02 -1.22
C VAL A 89 -33.22 -5.29 -0.60
N LEU A 90 -32.09 -6.00 -0.45
CA LEU A 90 -30.82 -5.33 -0.23
C LEU A 90 -30.57 -4.49 -1.49
N GLN A 91 -30.96 -3.22 -1.42
CA GLN A 91 -30.49 -2.22 -2.36
C GLN A 91 -28.96 -2.29 -2.30
N PRO A 92 -28.26 -2.50 -3.43
CA PRO A 92 -26.81 -2.46 -3.42
C PRO A 92 -26.41 -1.09 -2.88
N ALA A 93 -25.61 -1.08 -1.82
CA ALA A 93 -25.20 0.17 -1.18
C ALA A 93 -24.59 1.09 -2.25
N ALA A 94 -25.09 2.33 -2.32
CA ALA A 94 -24.64 3.31 -3.30
C ALA A 94 -23.11 3.33 -3.34
N GLY A 95 -22.55 3.22 -4.55
CA GLY A 95 -21.13 2.93 -4.77
C GLY A 95 -20.25 3.82 -3.91
N ARG A 96 -19.37 3.20 -3.12
CA ARG A 96 -18.39 3.95 -2.32
C ARG A 96 -17.53 4.78 -3.28
N PRO A 97 -17.22 6.04 -2.95
CA PRO A 97 -16.33 6.83 -3.80
C PRO A 97 -14.98 6.12 -3.88
N LEU A 98 -14.53 5.84 -5.12
CA LEU A 98 -13.18 5.34 -5.40
C LEU A 98 -12.16 6.31 -4.81
N VAL A 99 -11.23 5.78 -4.02
CA VAL A 99 -10.13 6.57 -3.43
C VAL A 99 -8.83 6.20 -4.12
N ARG A 100 -8.24 7.17 -4.82
CA ARG A 100 -6.91 7.09 -5.38
C ARG A 100 -5.85 7.42 -4.34
N ILE A 101 -4.92 6.49 -4.13
CA ILE A 101 -3.89 6.54 -3.10
C ILE A 101 -2.52 6.52 -3.78
N LEU A 102 -1.64 7.45 -3.37
CA LEU A 102 -0.23 7.50 -3.79
C LEU A 102 0.68 6.98 -2.68
N GLY A 103 1.40 5.90 -2.90
CA GLY A 103 2.50 5.43 -2.05
C GLY A 103 3.85 5.98 -2.54
N ILE A 104 4.72 6.38 -1.60
CA ILE A 104 6.08 6.87 -1.86
C ILE A 104 7.08 6.13 -0.96
N ASP A 105 8.07 5.48 -1.59
CA ASP A 105 9.29 4.97 -0.95
C ASP A 105 10.45 5.96 -1.21
N PRO A 106 10.80 6.83 -0.25
CA PRO A 106 11.74 7.92 -0.46
C PRO A 106 13.19 7.44 -0.44
N GLY A 107 13.94 7.77 -1.50
CA GLY A 107 15.37 7.51 -1.59
C GLY A 107 16.11 8.57 -2.40
N LEU A 108 17.30 8.98 -1.94
CA LEU A 108 18.01 10.12 -2.54
C LEU A 108 18.47 9.85 -3.99
N GLN A 109 18.87 8.61 -4.32
CA GLN A 109 19.23 8.22 -5.70
C GLN A 109 17.99 7.86 -6.53
N THR A 110 17.10 7.07 -5.94
CA THR A 110 15.87 6.57 -6.54
C THR A 110 14.77 6.66 -5.50
N THR A 111 13.65 7.30 -5.83
CA THR A 111 12.42 7.32 -5.02
C THR A 111 11.36 6.52 -5.78
N GLY A 112 10.80 5.50 -5.15
CA GLY A 112 9.71 4.71 -5.72
C GLY A 112 8.36 5.41 -5.54
N PHE A 113 7.48 5.28 -6.54
CA PHE A 113 6.08 5.68 -6.42
C PHE A 113 5.13 4.59 -6.92
N GLY A 114 3.96 4.50 -6.30
CA GLY A 114 2.88 3.60 -6.69
C GLY A 114 1.52 4.25 -6.49
N VAL A 115 0.64 4.15 -7.48
CA VAL A 115 -0.71 4.70 -7.48
C VAL A 115 -1.71 3.56 -7.66
N ILE A 116 -2.69 3.51 -6.76
CA ILE A 116 -3.78 2.54 -6.80
C ILE A 116 -5.13 3.25 -6.60
N ASP A 117 -6.19 2.68 -7.15
CA ASP A 117 -7.57 3.04 -6.84
C ASP A 117 -8.16 1.99 -5.88
N ALA A 118 -8.88 2.44 -4.86
CA ALA A 118 -9.51 1.59 -3.84
C ALA A 118 -11.02 1.80 -3.77
N ASP A 119 -11.80 0.74 -4.00
CA ASP A 119 -13.25 0.64 -3.72
C ASP A 119 -13.47 -0.32 -2.54
N GLY A 120 -13.46 0.23 -1.33
CA GLY A 120 -13.50 -0.56 -0.10
C GLY A 120 -12.35 -1.57 -0.07
N PRO A 121 -12.62 -2.90 -0.05
CA PRO A 121 -11.57 -3.92 -0.07
C PRO A 121 -10.98 -4.20 -1.47
N ARG A 122 -11.57 -3.67 -2.55
CA ARG A 122 -11.06 -3.89 -3.92
C ARG A 122 -9.97 -2.88 -4.23
N LEU A 123 -8.86 -3.35 -4.79
CA LEU A 123 -7.74 -2.53 -5.19
C LEU A 123 -7.49 -2.70 -6.70
N ALA A 124 -7.17 -1.61 -7.38
CA ALA A 124 -6.79 -1.61 -8.80
C ALA A 124 -5.49 -0.82 -8.99
N TYR A 125 -4.57 -1.37 -9.78
CA TYR A 125 -3.35 -0.66 -10.18
C TYR A 125 -3.67 0.49 -11.15
N VAL A 126 -3.04 1.65 -10.92
CA VAL A 126 -3.12 2.81 -11.83
C VAL A 126 -1.77 3.05 -12.50
N ALA A 127 -0.69 3.18 -11.71
CA ALA A 127 0.66 3.42 -12.20
C ALA A 127 1.72 3.12 -11.12
N SER A 128 2.93 2.78 -11.52
CA SER A 128 4.10 2.80 -10.64
C SER A 128 5.38 3.10 -11.43
N GLY A 129 6.42 3.45 -10.70
CA GLY A 129 7.71 3.74 -11.29
C GLY A 129 8.69 4.35 -10.30
N THR A 130 9.69 5.04 -10.83
CA THR A 130 10.75 5.65 -10.04
C THR A 130 11.11 7.06 -10.50
N ILE A 131 11.45 7.92 -9.54
CA ILE A 131 12.06 9.23 -9.77
C ILE A 131 13.55 9.07 -9.49
N LYS A 132 14.39 9.24 -10.51
CA LYS A 132 15.85 9.02 -10.42
C LYS A 132 16.60 10.34 -10.46
N THR A 133 17.54 10.52 -9.54
CA THR A 133 18.39 11.74 -9.47
C THR A 133 19.78 11.55 -10.09
N SER A 134 20.03 10.41 -10.74
CA SER A 134 21.33 10.03 -11.34
C SER A 134 21.75 10.88 -12.54
N GLY A 135 20.87 11.73 -13.08
CA GLY A 135 21.21 12.71 -14.12
C GLY A 135 21.94 13.96 -13.59
N VAL A 136 22.18 14.04 -12.28
CA VAL A 136 22.86 15.16 -11.60
C VAL A 136 24.07 14.64 -10.83
N ALA A 137 25.11 15.46 -10.71
CA ALA A 137 26.31 15.15 -9.95
C ALA A 137 25.98 14.71 -8.52
N ALA A 138 26.61 13.63 -8.04
CA ALA A 138 26.25 13.01 -6.77
C ALA A 138 26.32 13.96 -5.56
N GLY A 139 27.24 14.93 -5.59
CA GLY A 139 27.44 15.95 -4.56
C GLY A 139 26.50 17.17 -4.62
N ASP A 140 25.77 17.37 -5.73
CA ASP A 140 24.78 18.46 -5.83
C ASP A 140 23.45 18.01 -5.19
N LEU A 141 23.48 17.94 -3.86
CA LEU A 141 22.32 17.61 -3.04
C LEU A 141 21.11 18.54 -3.32
N PRO A 142 21.25 19.88 -3.38
CA PRO A 142 20.12 20.78 -3.63
C PRO A 142 19.38 20.48 -4.94
N ALA A 143 20.09 20.29 -6.06
CA ALA A 143 19.44 19.96 -7.33
C ALA A 143 18.78 18.57 -7.30
N ARG A 144 19.37 17.60 -6.59
CA ARG A 144 18.76 16.27 -6.42
C ARG A 144 17.49 16.31 -5.57
N LEU A 145 17.45 17.11 -4.51
CA LEU A 145 16.23 17.35 -3.72
C LEU A 145 15.15 18.07 -4.55
N LYS A 146 15.53 19.03 -5.40
CA LYS A 146 14.62 19.68 -6.35
C LYS A 146 13.99 18.68 -7.33
N ILE A 147 14.79 17.76 -7.89
CA ILE A 147 14.28 16.69 -8.79
C ILE A 147 13.25 15.80 -8.09
N LEU A 148 13.50 15.43 -6.82
CA LEU A 148 12.53 14.64 -6.05
C LEU A 148 11.24 15.42 -5.80
N PHE A 149 11.35 16.70 -5.40
CA PHE A 149 10.20 17.56 -5.15
C PHE A 149 9.35 17.77 -6.41
N ASP A 150 9.97 18.16 -7.52
CA ASP A 150 9.29 18.39 -8.80
C ASP A 150 8.68 17.11 -9.36
N GLY A 151 9.41 15.99 -9.31
CA GLY A 151 8.94 14.69 -9.80
C GLY A 151 7.74 14.16 -9.00
N ILE A 152 7.72 14.35 -7.68
CA ILE A 152 6.55 13.98 -6.86
C ILE A 152 5.36 14.89 -7.19
N ARG A 153 5.57 16.20 -7.37
CA ARG A 153 4.52 17.12 -7.84
C ARG A 153 4.01 16.75 -9.24
N GLU A 154 4.86 16.27 -10.15
CA GLU A 154 4.46 15.74 -11.46
C GLU A 154 3.54 14.51 -11.31
N VAL A 155 3.91 13.56 -10.45
CA VAL A 155 3.10 12.36 -10.15
C VAL A 155 1.74 12.76 -9.56
N VAL A 156 1.70 13.69 -8.60
CA VAL A 156 0.45 14.20 -8.02
C VAL A 156 -0.40 14.89 -9.09
N ALA A 157 0.17 15.79 -9.89
CA ALA A 157 -0.54 16.51 -10.94
C ALA A 157 -1.08 15.57 -12.03
N ARG A 158 -0.33 14.53 -12.42
CA ARG A 158 -0.73 13.55 -13.43
C ARG A 158 -1.84 12.63 -12.96
N TYR A 159 -1.75 12.11 -11.74
CA TYR A 159 -2.66 11.05 -11.28
C TYR A 159 -3.79 11.52 -10.38
N GLN A 160 -3.72 12.72 -9.79
CA GLN A 160 -4.74 13.30 -8.92
C GLN A 160 -5.17 12.36 -7.76
N PRO A 161 -4.22 11.87 -6.93
CA PRO A 161 -4.57 11.11 -5.73
C PRO A 161 -5.32 11.99 -4.72
N GLN A 162 -6.16 11.40 -3.85
CA GLN A 162 -6.81 12.15 -2.77
C GLN A 162 -6.06 12.05 -1.43
N CYS A 163 -5.12 11.11 -1.30
CA CYS A 163 -4.23 11.01 -0.15
C CYS A 163 -2.93 10.26 -0.50
N ALA A 164 -1.92 10.38 0.36
CA ALA A 164 -0.63 9.74 0.17
C ALA A 164 -0.16 8.94 1.39
N ALA A 165 0.67 7.93 1.15
CA ALA A 165 1.31 7.08 2.14
C ALA A 165 2.84 7.11 1.93
N VAL A 166 3.61 7.40 2.98
CA VAL A 166 5.08 7.61 2.89
C VAL A 166 5.81 6.75 3.91
N GLU A 167 6.94 6.15 3.53
CA GLU A 167 7.75 5.37 4.47
C GLU A 167 8.37 6.24 5.59
N ILE A 168 8.38 5.72 6.81
CA ILE A 168 9.18 6.22 7.93
C ILE A 168 10.56 5.60 7.83
N VAL A 169 11.55 6.46 7.53
CA VAL A 169 12.97 6.11 7.53
C VAL A 169 13.48 6.03 8.97
N PHE A 170 14.17 4.95 9.31
CA PHE A 170 14.90 4.81 10.58
C PHE A 170 16.38 5.11 10.43
N VAL A 171 17.02 5.44 11.54
CA VAL A 171 18.47 5.59 11.62
C VAL A 171 19.17 4.29 11.20
N ASN A 172 20.09 4.40 10.23
CA ASN A 172 20.89 3.29 9.73
C ASN A 172 22.30 3.33 10.37
N VAL A 173 23.07 2.26 10.21
CA VAL A 173 24.43 2.10 10.76
C VAL A 173 25.36 3.26 10.37
N ASN A 174 25.16 3.85 9.18
CA ASN A 174 25.87 5.06 8.76
C ASN A 174 24.98 6.32 8.99
N PRO A 175 25.40 7.27 9.84
CA PRO A 175 24.63 8.48 10.12
C PRO A 175 24.60 9.48 8.95
N GLN A 176 25.64 9.52 8.10
CA GLN A 176 25.67 10.41 6.93
C GLN A 176 24.63 10.00 5.88
N SER A 177 24.54 8.70 5.57
CA SER A 177 23.52 8.22 4.62
C SER A 177 22.11 8.35 5.19
N THR A 178 21.96 8.21 6.51
CA THR A 178 20.70 8.50 7.22
C THR A 178 20.27 9.96 7.06
N LEU A 179 21.18 10.92 7.28
CA LEU A 179 20.88 12.35 7.14
C LEU A 179 20.44 12.71 5.71
N LEU A 180 21.19 12.22 4.71
CA LEU A 180 20.87 12.37 3.29
C LEU A 180 19.51 11.77 2.91
N LEU A 181 19.17 10.61 3.48
CA LEU A 181 17.87 9.97 3.28
C LEU A 181 16.74 10.73 3.97
N GLY A 182 16.98 11.28 5.16
CA GLY A 182 16.07 12.18 5.86
C GLY A 182 15.76 13.45 5.07
N GLN A 183 16.75 14.02 4.38
CA GLN A 183 16.56 15.16 3.47
C GLN A 183 15.72 14.80 2.23
N ALA A 184 15.99 13.66 1.59
CA ALA A 184 15.17 13.15 0.49
C ALA A 184 13.71 12.92 0.90
N ARG A 185 13.50 12.33 2.08
CA ARG A 185 12.18 12.18 2.71
C ARG A 185 11.52 13.53 3.00
N GLY A 186 12.27 14.52 3.49
CA GLY A 186 11.80 15.87 3.73
C GLY A 186 11.31 16.57 2.45
N ALA A 187 12.05 16.41 1.34
CA ALA A 187 11.61 16.89 0.02
C ALA A 187 10.32 16.19 -0.43
N ALA A 188 10.20 14.87 -0.23
CA ALA A 188 9.01 14.10 -0.57
C ALA A 188 7.76 14.52 0.22
N LEU A 189 7.88 14.65 1.55
CA LEU A 189 6.77 15.13 2.40
C LEU A 189 6.35 16.55 2.01
N THR A 190 7.32 17.46 1.83
CA THR A 190 7.05 18.86 1.44
C THR A 190 6.35 18.92 0.08
N ALA A 191 6.74 18.08 -0.88
CA ALA A 191 6.08 18.00 -2.19
C ALA A 191 4.61 17.63 -2.08
N LEU A 192 4.29 16.60 -1.29
CA LEU A 192 2.90 16.12 -1.10
C LEU A 192 2.02 17.16 -0.39
N VAL A 193 2.49 17.74 0.72
CA VAL A 193 1.70 18.74 1.47
C VAL A 193 1.59 20.08 0.73
N SER A 194 2.56 20.42 -0.12
CA SER A 194 2.47 21.58 -1.03
C SER A 194 1.45 21.42 -2.17
N ALA A 195 0.80 20.26 -2.26
CA ALA A 195 -0.32 19.95 -3.14
C ALA A 195 -1.57 19.54 -2.34
N ASP A 196 -1.66 19.98 -1.07
CA ASP A 196 -2.81 19.81 -0.16
C ASP A 196 -3.21 18.34 0.12
N LEU A 197 -2.30 17.38 -0.10
CA LEU A 197 -2.56 15.98 0.17
C LEU A 197 -2.47 15.64 1.66
N ALA A 198 -3.48 14.92 2.15
CA ALA A 198 -3.38 14.24 3.44
C ALA A 198 -2.34 13.10 3.35
N VAL A 199 -1.26 13.22 4.13
CA VAL A 199 -0.18 12.22 4.18
C VAL A 199 -0.33 11.33 5.42
N SER A 200 -0.18 10.02 5.25
CA SER A 200 -0.02 9.04 6.32
C SER A 200 1.37 8.41 6.27
N GLU A 201 1.98 8.22 7.44
CA GLU A 201 3.35 7.72 7.55
C GLU A 201 3.37 6.30 8.13
N TYR A 202 4.14 5.40 7.51
CA TYR A 202 4.21 3.99 7.90
C TYR A 202 5.64 3.45 7.92
N THR A 203 5.95 2.59 8.88
CA THR A 203 7.23 1.88 8.93
C THR A 203 7.24 0.70 7.96
N ALA A 204 8.42 0.35 7.42
CA ALA A 204 8.63 -0.91 6.69
C ALA A 204 8.09 -2.14 7.44
N LEU A 205 8.18 -2.16 8.78
CA LEU A 205 7.71 -3.26 9.60
C LEU A 205 6.17 -3.38 9.59
N GLN A 206 5.46 -2.25 9.67
CA GLN A 206 4.00 -2.23 9.57
C GLN A 206 3.55 -2.63 8.16
N MET A 207 4.21 -2.12 7.11
CA MET A 207 3.94 -2.48 5.71
C MET A 207 4.12 -3.99 5.49
N LYS A 208 5.26 -4.56 5.90
CA LYS A 208 5.52 -6.00 5.79
C LYS A 208 4.46 -6.83 6.52
N LYS A 209 4.13 -6.47 7.77
CA LYS A 209 3.06 -7.13 8.54
C LYS A 209 1.70 -7.05 7.85
N ALA A 210 1.35 -5.90 7.25
CA ALA A 210 0.08 -5.72 6.58
C ALA A 210 -0.05 -6.51 5.26
N ILE A 211 1.06 -6.67 4.51
CA ILE A 211 1.05 -7.31 3.18
C ILE A 211 1.23 -8.84 3.27
N VAL A 212 2.15 -9.32 4.11
CA VAL A 212 2.49 -10.76 4.18
C VAL A 212 2.11 -11.43 5.52
N GLY A 213 1.54 -10.69 6.46
CA GLY A 213 1.15 -11.19 7.79
C GLY A 213 2.28 -11.18 8.85
N HIS A 214 3.55 -11.00 8.47
CA HIS A 214 4.68 -11.02 9.40
C HIS A 214 5.78 -9.99 9.09
N GLY A 215 6.49 -9.53 10.14
CA GLY A 215 7.42 -8.41 10.03
C GLY A 215 8.75 -8.69 9.33
N HIS A 216 9.23 -9.93 9.36
CA HIS A 216 10.52 -10.33 8.79
C HIS A 216 10.42 -10.82 7.34
N ALA A 217 9.47 -10.26 6.58
CA ALA A 217 9.29 -10.57 5.16
C ALA A 217 10.56 -10.29 4.35
N LYS A 218 10.95 -11.25 3.50
CA LYS A 218 11.93 -10.99 2.43
C LYS A 218 11.30 -10.10 1.34
N LYS A 219 12.09 -9.30 0.62
CA LYS A 219 11.55 -8.32 -0.33
C LYS A 219 10.83 -8.98 -1.51
N GLU A 220 11.25 -10.18 -1.90
CA GLU A 220 10.65 -10.98 -2.96
C GLU A 220 9.21 -11.40 -2.59
N GLN A 221 8.93 -11.64 -1.30
CA GLN A 221 7.58 -11.93 -0.81
C GLN A 221 6.66 -10.71 -0.91
N ILE A 222 7.19 -9.50 -0.70
CA ILE A 222 6.45 -8.25 -0.85
C ILE A 222 6.10 -8.05 -2.32
N GLN A 223 7.07 -8.18 -3.23
CA GLN A 223 6.85 -8.08 -4.67
C GLN A 223 5.78 -9.08 -5.17
N ALA A 224 5.87 -10.35 -4.77
CA ALA A 224 4.90 -11.38 -5.16
C ALA A 224 3.50 -11.13 -4.58
N MET A 225 3.38 -10.58 -3.36
CA MET A 225 2.09 -10.23 -2.79
C MET A 225 1.49 -8.97 -3.41
N VAL A 226 2.28 -7.93 -3.68
CA VAL A 226 1.83 -6.73 -4.41
C VAL A 226 1.36 -7.09 -5.82
N GLN A 227 2.09 -7.96 -6.53
CA GLN A 227 1.66 -8.48 -7.84
C GLN A 227 0.27 -9.13 -7.76
N ARG A 228 0.02 -9.99 -6.77
CA ARG A 228 -1.27 -10.67 -6.59
C ARG A 228 -2.40 -9.72 -6.18
N LEU A 229 -2.15 -8.85 -5.19
CA LEU A 229 -3.15 -7.93 -4.63
C LEU A 229 -3.61 -6.87 -5.63
N LEU A 230 -2.78 -6.55 -6.62
CA LEU A 230 -3.06 -5.57 -7.69
C LEU A 230 -3.23 -6.21 -9.08
N ASN A 231 -3.23 -7.54 -9.17
CA ASN A 231 -3.34 -8.32 -10.40
C ASN A 231 -2.38 -7.86 -11.53
N LEU A 232 -1.11 -7.62 -11.19
CA LEU A 232 -0.10 -7.13 -12.14
C LEU A 232 0.38 -8.27 -13.07
N PRO A 233 0.60 -8.00 -14.37
CA PRO A 233 1.01 -9.03 -15.34
C PRO A 233 2.44 -9.54 -15.13
N GLY A 234 3.24 -8.87 -14.30
CA GLY A 234 4.61 -9.23 -13.96
C GLY A 234 5.00 -8.76 -12.57
N VAL A 235 6.15 -9.20 -12.10
CA VAL A 235 6.71 -8.79 -10.81
C VAL A 235 7.16 -7.32 -10.92
N PRO A 236 6.66 -6.40 -10.07
CA PRO A 236 7.07 -4.99 -10.11
C PRO A 236 8.54 -4.80 -9.72
N GLY A 237 9.17 -3.74 -10.22
CA GLY A 237 10.50 -3.32 -9.77
C GLY A 237 10.53 -3.11 -8.25
N LYS A 238 11.68 -3.37 -7.61
CA LYS A 238 11.81 -3.40 -6.14
C LYS A 238 11.23 -2.14 -5.47
N ASP A 239 11.69 -0.97 -5.88
CA ASP A 239 11.32 0.32 -5.27
C ASP A 239 9.84 0.68 -5.59
N ALA A 240 9.35 0.28 -6.77
CA ALA A 240 7.94 0.40 -7.14
C ALA A 240 7.05 -0.54 -6.32
N ALA A 241 7.53 -1.73 -5.95
CA ALA A 241 6.82 -2.71 -5.15
C ALA A 241 6.68 -2.27 -3.68
N ASP A 242 7.75 -1.73 -3.08
CA ASP A 242 7.70 -1.16 -1.74
C ASP A 242 6.72 0.05 -1.72
N ALA A 243 6.78 0.94 -2.72
CA ALA A 243 5.85 2.07 -2.85
C ALA A 243 4.37 1.66 -3.08
N LEU A 244 4.10 0.71 -3.97
CA LEU A 244 2.76 0.13 -4.14
C LEU A 244 2.29 -0.57 -2.86
N GLY A 245 3.20 -1.23 -2.14
CA GLY A 245 2.95 -1.85 -0.85
C GLY A 245 2.47 -0.86 0.21
N LEU A 246 3.05 0.34 0.29
CA LEU A 246 2.59 1.42 1.17
C LEU A 246 1.17 1.89 0.82
N ALA A 247 0.85 2.04 -0.47
CA ALA A 247 -0.48 2.41 -0.92
C ALA A 247 -1.53 1.33 -0.56
N VAL A 248 -1.19 0.06 -0.81
CA VAL A 248 -2.00 -1.12 -0.46
C VAL A 248 -2.22 -1.21 1.05
N MET A 249 -1.17 -1.01 1.86
CA MET A 249 -1.28 -0.96 3.32
C MET A 249 -2.24 0.16 3.78
N HIS A 250 -2.12 1.35 3.20
CA HIS A 250 -2.96 2.50 3.54
C HIS A 250 -4.45 2.22 3.23
N ALA A 251 -4.75 1.59 2.09
CA ALA A 251 -6.11 1.19 1.74
C ALA A 251 -6.72 0.24 2.78
N HIS A 252 -6.00 -0.82 3.16
CA HIS A 252 -6.46 -1.76 4.19
C HIS A 252 -6.65 -1.09 5.56
N ALA A 253 -5.75 -0.18 5.94
CA ALA A 253 -5.87 0.59 7.16
C ALA A 253 -7.14 1.45 7.16
N ARG A 254 -7.43 2.17 6.06
CA ARG A 254 -8.65 2.98 5.90
C ARG A 254 -9.92 2.15 6.05
N VAL A 255 -10.03 1.00 5.37
CA VAL A 255 -11.19 0.10 5.49
C VAL A 255 -11.39 -0.36 6.94
N SER A 256 -10.29 -0.70 7.63
CA SER A 256 -10.31 -1.11 9.03
C SER A 256 -10.79 0.01 9.95
N PHE A 257 -10.28 1.24 9.78
CA PHE A 257 -10.71 2.41 10.55
C PHE A 257 -12.18 2.78 10.28
N GLU A 258 -12.64 2.72 9.03
CA GLU A 258 -14.05 2.95 8.67
C GLU A 258 -14.99 1.88 9.24
N ALA A 259 -14.55 0.64 9.37
CA ALA A 259 -15.32 -0.42 10.02
C ALA A 259 -15.43 -0.16 11.53
N MET A 260 -14.30 0.17 12.18
CA MET A 260 -14.28 0.51 13.61
C MET A 260 -15.11 1.76 13.93
N SER A 261 -15.07 2.80 13.10
CA SER A 261 -15.85 4.03 13.31
C SER A 261 -17.35 3.85 13.08
N ARG A 262 -17.77 2.86 12.28
CA ARG A 262 -19.20 2.50 12.14
C ARG A 262 -19.73 1.70 13.32
N SER A 263 -18.86 0.95 14.00
CA SER A 263 -19.20 0.13 15.16
C SER A 263 -19.02 0.83 16.51
N THR A 264 -18.49 2.06 16.54
CA THR A 264 -18.19 2.79 17.79
C THR A 264 -18.73 4.23 17.76
N THR A 265 -19.53 4.60 18.75
CA THR A 265 -20.06 5.96 18.95
C THR A 265 -19.10 6.88 19.72
N LEU A 266 -17.87 6.44 19.98
CA LEU A 266 -16.90 7.18 20.79
C LEU A 266 -16.17 8.22 19.94
N ALA A 267 -16.41 9.49 20.27
CA ALA A 267 -15.73 10.61 19.63
C ALA A 267 -14.20 10.50 19.76
N ARG A 268 -13.50 10.79 18.65
CA ARG A 268 -12.03 10.78 18.57
C ARG A 268 -11.45 11.78 19.56
N ARG A 269 -10.87 11.29 20.67
CA ARG A 269 -10.00 12.11 21.53
C ARG A 269 -8.73 12.46 20.77
N GLN A 270 -8.69 13.66 20.18
CA GLN A 270 -7.45 14.28 19.72
C GLN A 270 -6.60 14.66 20.93
N HIS A 271 -5.86 13.71 21.51
CA HIS A 271 -4.67 13.94 22.35
C HIS A 271 -4.01 12.60 22.68
N ALA A 272 -3.00 12.21 21.90
CA ALA A 272 -1.89 11.45 22.45
C ALA A 272 -0.91 12.48 23.02
N GLN A 273 -0.98 12.73 24.33
CA GLN A 273 -0.01 13.59 25.00
C GLN A 273 1.37 12.92 24.94
N PHE A 274 2.30 13.50 24.18
CA PHE A 274 3.72 13.22 24.35
C PHE A 274 4.13 13.70 25.75
N LYS A 275 4.25 12.77 26.70
CA LYS A 275 4.73 13.05 28.06
C LYS A 275 5.82 12.06 28.45
N GLY A 276 7.07 12.51 28.32
CA GLY A 276 8.26 11.84 28.88
C GLY A 276 9.17 11.18 27.83
N GLY A 277 10.33 11.79 27.59
CA GLY A 277 11.42 11.21 26.77
C GLY A 277 12.15 12.27 25.96
N ARG A 278 13.34 12.68 26.40
CA ARG A 278 14.15 13.73 25.76
C ARG A 278 14.62 13.30 24.36
N THR A 279 14.56 14.22 23.41
CA THR A 279 15.33 14.17 22.15
C THR A 279 16.80 14.51 22.39
N TYR A 280 17.69 13.74 21.77
CA TYR A 280 18.99 14.15 21.25
C TYR A 280 18.95 13.99 19.73
#